data_AF-A0A3D3HN84-F1
#
_entry.id   AF-A0A3D3HN84-F1
#
_cell.length_a   1.000
_cell.length_b   1.000
_cell.length_c   1.000
_cell.angle_alpha   90.00
_cell.angle_beta   90.00
_cell.angle_gamma   90.00
#
_symmetry.space_group_name_H-M   'P 1'
#
loop_
_entity.id
_entity.type
_entity.pdbx_description
1 polymer ?
#
loop_
_entity_poly.entity_id
_entity_poly.type
_entity_poly.pdbx_seq_one_letter_code
_entity_poly.pdbx_strand_id
1 'polypeptide(L)' 'MSSQLKIIDLHIASTDRLLLEMGKLLRIVAGCEIKNKLATGEIKIVDGRYVGESLKVTRPLKKSCRSKKPQNELSQSG' A
#
# COMPACT_ATOMS: atom_id res chain seq x y z
N MET A 1 9.17 -38.78 3.64
CA MET A 1 9.01 -37.45 4.27
C MET A 1 8.33 -36.52 3.27
N SER A 2 7.01 -36.32 3.36
CA SER A 2 6.22 -35.51 2.41
C SER A 2 5.09 -34.69 3.05
N SER A 3 5.02 -34.63 4.39
CA SER A 3 3.92 -33.95 5.11
C SER A 3 4.13 -32.44 5.26
N GLN A 4 5.38 -31.98 5.38
CA GLN A 4 5.68 -30.57 5.65
C GLN A 4 5.31 -29.66 4.46
N LEU A 5 5.57 -30.09 3.23
CA LEU A 5 5.22 -29.35 2.01
C LEU A 5 3.70 -29.15 1.86
N LYS A 6 2.89 -30.20 2.11
CA LYS A 6 1.42 -30.12 2.04
C LYS A 6 0.82 -29.15 3.06
N ILE A 7 1.42 -29.01 4.24
CA ILE A 7 0.94 -28.10 5.28
C ILE A 7 1.24 -26.63 4.89
N ILE A 8 2.41 -26.38 4.30
CA ILE A 8 2.82 -25.06 3.83
C ILE A 8 1.90 -24.59 2.69
N ASP A 9 1.60 -25.46 1.71
CA ASP A 9 0.70 -25.13 0.59
C ASP A 9 -0.72 -24.78 1.05
N LEU A 10 -1.27 -25.54 2.02
CA LEU A 10 -2.58 -25.25 2.59
C LEU A 10 -2.60 -23.92 3.37
N HIS A 11 -1.52 -23.63 4.10
CA HIS A 11 -1.39 -22.38 4.83
C HIS A 11 -1.31 -21.17 3.89
N ILE A 12 -0.54 -21.27 2.81
CA ILE A 12 -0.44 -20.23 1.77
C ILE A 12 -1.81 -19.99 1.12
N ALA A 13 -2.52 -21.06 0.75
CA ALA A 13 -3.87 -20.96 0.19
C ALA A 13 -4.87 -20.32 1.18
N SER A 14 -4.71 -20.59 2.49
CA SER A 14 -5.52 -19.98 3.54
C SER A 14 -5.23 -18.49 3.72
N THR A 15 -3.96 -18.08 3.74
CA THR A 15 -3.56 -16.67 3.88
C THR A 15 -3.98 -15.83 2.69
N ASP A 16 -3.85 -16.36 1.47
CA ASP A 16 -4.26 -15.65 0.25
C ASP A 16 -5.79 -15.48 0.19
N ARG A 17 -6.53 -16.51 0.61
CA ARG A 17 -7.99 -16.45 0.71
C ARG A 17 -8.43 -15.42 1.75
N LEU A 18 -7.77 -15.38 2.91
CA LEU A 18 -8.05 -14.38 3.94
C LEU A 18 -7.74 -12.96 3.44
N LEU A 19 -6.60 -12.75 2.79
CA LEU A 19 -6.21 -11.46 2.22
C LEU A 19 -7.24 -10.97 1.20
N LEU A 20 -7.73 -11.87 0.33
CA LEU A 20 -8.73 -11.55 -0.67
C LEU A 20 -10.06 -11.13 -0.02
N GLU A 21 -10.57 -11.90 0.94
CA GLU A 21 -11.82 -11.58 1.64
C GLU A 21 -11.74 -10.27 2.42
N MET A 22 -10.64 -10.07 3.17
CA MET A 22 -10.41 -8.81 3.87
C MET A 22 -10.31 -7.63 2.90
N GLY A 23 -9.66 -7.82 1.74
CA GLY A 23 -9.59 -6.81 0.69
C GLY A 23 -10.96 -6.47 0.06
N LYS A 24 -11.91 -7.41 0.03
CA LYS A 24 -13.30 -7.13 -0.41
C LYS A 24 -14.04 -6.33 0.66
N LEU A 25 -13.95 -6.75 1.92
CA LEU A 25 -14.60 -6.06 3.03
C LEU A 25 -14.11 -4.62 3.17
N LEU A 26 -12.79 -4.39 3.09
CA LEU A 26 -12.20 -3.06 3.12
C LEU A 26 -12.73 -2.16 1.99
N ARG A 27 -12.89 -2.70 0.77
CA ARG A 27 -13.45 -1.96 -0.36
C ARG A 27 -14.92 -1.58 -0.12
N ILE A 28 -15.72 -2.49 0.42
CA ILE A 28 -17.13 -2.23 0.76
C ILE A 28 -17.22 -1.12 1.80
N VAL A 29 -16.46 -1.23 2.88
CA VAL A 29 -16.45 -0.23 3.97
C VAL A 29 -15.99 1.13 3.46
N ALA A 30 -14.91 1.17 2.65
CA ALA A 30 -14.44 2.42 2.05
C ALA A 30 -15.48 3.07 1.14
N GLY A 31 -16.23 2.27 0.37
CA GLY A 31 -17.33 2.78 -0.47
C GLY A 31 -18.46 3.40 0.35
N CYS A 32 -18.89 2.74 1.42
CA CYS A 32 -19.89 3.28 2.35
C CYS A 32 -19.42 4.59 3.00
N GLU A 33 -18.16 4.64 3.42
CA GLU A 33 -17.56 5.82 4.03
C GLU A 33 -17.54 7.03 3.08
N ILE A 34 -17.15 6.83 1.81
CA ILE A 34 -17.20 7.88 0.79
C ILE A 34 -18.65 8.35 0.57
N LYS A 35 -19.60 7.43 0.46
CA LYS A 35 -21.02 7.77 0.29
C LYS A 35 -21.53 8.62 1.46
N ASN A 36 -21.19 8.26 2.68
CA ASN A 36 -21.59 9.00 3.88
C ASN A 36 -20.98 10.41 3.89
N LYS A 37 -19.68 10.53 3.59
CA LYS A 37 -18.99 11.83 3.54
C LYS A 37 -19.50 12.75 2.44
N LEU A 38 -19.98 12.19 1.32
CA LEU A 38 -20.67 12.97 0.28
C LEU A 38 -22.00 13.51 0.80
N ALA A 39 -22.77 12.66 1.51
CA ALA A 39 -24.06 13.05 2.06
C ALA A 39 -23.95 14.12 3.16
N THR A 40 -22.89 14.07 3.99
CA THR A 40 -22.63 15.09 5.02
C THR A 40 -22.01 16.37 4.46
N GLY A 41 -21.50 16.35 3.23
CA GLY A 41 -20.81 17.48 2.59
C GLY A 41 -19.36 17.66 3.01
N GLU A 42 -18.80 16.74 3.79
CA GLU A 42 -17.36 16.70 4.14
C GLU A 42 -16.46 16.54 2.92
N ILE A 43 -16.93 15.78 1.92
CA ILE A 43 -16.29 15.67 0.62
C ILE A 43 -17.25 16.10 -0.48
N LYS A 44 -16.70 16.68 -1.55
CA LYS A 44 -17.45 17.16 -2.71
C LYS A 44 -16.79 16.70 -3.99
N ILE A 45 -17.52 16.76 -5.10
CA ILE A 45 -16.98 16.51 -6.44
C ILE A 45 -16.80 17.86 -7.13
N VAL A 46 -15.57 18.22 -7.48
CA VAL A 46 -15.20 19.43 -8.22
C VAL A 46 -14.39 18.99 -9.43
N ASP A 47 -14.81 19.39 -10.63
CA ASP A 47 -14.18 19.00 -11.90
C ASP A 47 -13.97 17.48 -12.04
N GLY A 48 -14.96 16.70 -11.59
CA GLY A 48 -14.92 15.23 -11.60
C GLY A 48 -13.98 14.61 -10.56
N ARG A 49 -13.40 15.40 -9.65
CA ARG A 49 -12.49 14.94 -8.60
C ARG A 49 -13.11 15.09 -7.22
N TYR A 50 -12.89 14.09 -6.37
CA TYR A 50 -13.25 14.17 -4.95
C TYR A 50 -12.29 15.10 -4.20
N VAL A 51 -12.84 16.08 -3.49
CA VAL A 51 -12.10 17.05 -2.67
C VAL A 51 -12.68 17.10 -1.26
N GLY A 52 -11.81 17.20 -0.25
CA GLY A 52 -12.19 17.31 1.16
C GLY A 52 -10.99 17.05 2.08
N GLU A 53 -10.98 17.66 3.28
CA GLU A 53 -9.86 17.52 4.23
C GLU A 53 -9.65 16.06 4.64
N SER A 54 -10.75 15.31 4.78
CA SER A 54 -10.76 13.89 5.14
C SER A 54 -10.13 12.96 4.09
N LEU A 55 -9.79 13.48 2.90
CA LEU A 55 -9.09 12.74 1.84
C LEU A 55 -7.59 12.99 1.85
N LYS A 56 -7.07 13.91 2.67
CA LYS A 56 -5.62 14.14 2.77
C LYS A 56 -4.96 12.98 3.49
N VAL A 57 -3.96 12.39 2.84
CA VAL A 57 -3.18 11.27 3.39
C VAL A 57 -1.74 11.71 3.61
N THR A 58 -1.26 11.62 4.85
CA THR A 58 0.17 11.80 5.14
C THR A 58 0.92 10.60 4.60
N ARG A 59 1.61 10.77 3.47
CA ARG A 59 2.48 9.72 2.93
C ARG A 59 3.82 9.76 3.65
N PRO A 60 4.37 8.60 4.05
CA PRO A 60 5.73 8.53 4.58
C PRO A 60 6.71 9.15 3.58
N LEU A 61 7.59 10.02 4.07
CA LEU A 61 8.66 10.61 3.25
C LEU A 61 9.52 9.46 2.71
N LYS A 62 9.59 9.30 1.39
CA LYS A 62 10.51 8.35 0.76
C LYS A 62 11.93 8.77 1.16
N LYS A 63 12.55 8.07 2.12
CA LYS A 63 13.99 8.20 2.39
C LYS A 63 14.68 7.84 1.07
N SER A 64 15.24 8.82 0.37
CA SER A 64 16.03 8.53 -0.82
C SER A 64 17.28 7.78 -0.36
N CYS A 65 17.33 6.47 -0.58
CA CYS A 65 18.57 5.72 -0.51
C CYS A 65 19.43 6.14 -1.72
N ARG A 66 19.98 7.36 -1.69
CA ARG A 66 21.03 7.76 -2.63
C ARG A 66 22.30 7.08 -2.13
N SER A 67 22.57 5.88 -2.63
CA SER A 67 23.82 5.16 -2.41
C SER A 67 24.98 6.08 -2.80
N LYS A 68 25.76 6.55 -1.82
CA LYS A 68 27.03 7.23 -2.09
C LYS A 68 27.98 6.17 -2.66
N LYS A 69 28.29 6.26 -3.95
CA LYS A 69 29.33 5.45 -4.59
C LYS A 69 30.69 5.95 -4.07
N PRO A 70 31.57 5.12 -3.47
CA PRO A 70 32.89 5.57 -3.07
C PRO A 70 33.74 5.79 -4.33
N GLN A 71 34.28 7.01 -4.49
CA GLN A 71 35.39 7.29 -5.39
C GLN A 71 36.66 6.81 -4.68
N ASN A 72 37.21 5.67 -5.08
CA ASN A 72 38.61 5.37 -4.80
C ASN A 72 39.42 5.83 -6.00
N GLU A 73 40.31 6.78 -5.75
CA GLU A 73 41.23 7.38 -6.69
C GLU A 73 42.21 6.33 -7.22
N LEU A 74 42.20 6.15 -8.54
CA LEU A 74 43.33 5.60 -9.29
C LEU A 74 44.33 6.74 -9.46
N SER A 75 45.46 6.70 -8.77
CA SER A 75 46.71 7.38 -9.17
C SER A 75 47.88 6.83 -8.37
N GLN A 76 48.45 5.73 -8.87
CA GLN A 76 49.89 5.49 -8.72
C GLN A 76 50.47 5.46 -10.14
N SER A 77 51.00 6.60 -10.56
CA SER A 77 51.98 6.71 -11.63
C SER A 77 53.01 7.74 -11.18
N GLY A 78 54.26 7.32 -11.05
CA GLY A 78 55.39 8.14 -10.64
C GLY A 78 56.47 7.26 -10.04
#